data_AF-A0A9D1V5G5-F1
#
_entry.id   AF-A0A9D1V5G5-F1
#
_cell.length_a   1.000
_cell.length_b   1.000
_cell.length_c   1.000
_cell.angle_alpha   90.00
_cell.angle_beta   90.00
_cell.angle_gamma   90.00
#
_symmetry.space_group_name_H-M   'P 1'
#
loop_
_entity.id
_entity.type
_entity.pdbx_description
1 polymer ?
#
loop_
_entity_poly.entity_id
_entity_poly.type
_entity_poly.pdbx_seq_one_letter_code
_entity_poly.pdbx_strand_id
1 'polypeptide(L)' 'MANKDEDLIEIQVDSELLDQVKALIAPLGLSPEELVVRFMEYCANPETQGEAMANLRRWQGEIKPVQKLQKDGQQ' A
#
# COMPACT_ATOMS: atom_id res chain seq x y z
N MET A 1 23.46 21.13 -3.76
CA MET A 1 22.72 19.91 -4.12
C MET A 1 21.37 20.06 -3.44
N ALA A 2 20.29 20.25 -4.22
CA ALA A 2 18.98 20.44 -3.62
C ALA A 2 18.60 19.14 -2.90
N ASN A 3 18.46 19.22 -1.59
CA ASN A 3 17.84 18.17 -0.81
C ASN A 3 16.39 18.15 -1.30
N LYS A 4 16.06 17.17 -2.14
CA LYS A 4 14.68 16.97 -2.58
C LYS A 4 13.97 16.53 -1.31
N ASP A 5 13.06 17.33 -0.78
CA ASP A 5 12.26 16.94 0.38
C ASP A 5 11.46 15.70 -0.04
N GLU A 6 12.01 14.51 0.23
CA GLU A 6 11.36 13.24 -0.05
C GLU A 6 10.24 13.09 0.97
N ASP A 7 8.99 13.28 0.53
CA ASP A 7 7.82 13.03 1.36
C ASP A 7 7.84 11.57 1.82
N LEU A 8 8.16 11.36 3.09
CA LEU A 8 8.22 10.04 3.71
C LEU A 8 6.82 9.62 4.14
N ILE A 9 6.36 8.48 3.61
CA ILE A 9 5.12 7.83 4.04
C ILE A 9 5.48 6.55 4.79
N GLU A 10 5.12 6.49 6.07
CA GLU A 10 5.25 5.28 6.87
C GLU A 10 3.96 4.45 6.79
N ILE A 11 4.08 3.18 6.41
CA ILE A 11 2.97 2.24 6.30
C ILE A 11 3.22 1.07 7.24
N GLN A 12 2.34 0.89 8.22
CA GLN A 12 2.38 -0.27 9.11
C GLN A 12 1.61 -1.42 8.48
N VAL A 13 2.28 -2.56 8.38
CA VAL A 13 1.73 -3.79 7.80
C VAL A 13 1.93 -4.92 8.80
N ASP A 14 0.90 -5.75 8.96
CA ASP A 14 1.01 -6.99 9.72
C ASP A 14 2.14 -7.88 9.16
N SER A 15 2.90 -8.53 10.03
CA SER A 15 4.07 -9.32 9.62
C SER A 15 3.70 -10.52 8.74
N GLU A 16 2.57 -11.19 9.03
CA GLU A 16 2.11 -12.33 8.22
C GLU A 16 1.70 -11.85 6.83
N LEU A 17 0.99 -10.72 6.75
CA LEU A 17 0.63 -10.11 5.48
C LEU A 17 1.88 -9.69 4.68
N LEU A 18 2.88 -9.10 5.34
CA LEU A 18 4.13 -8.70 4.71
C LEU A 18 4.88 -9.89 4.11
N ASP A 19 4.94 -11.02 4.82
CA ASP A 19 5.60 -12.23 4.34
C ASP A 19 4.85 -12.87 3.16
N GLN A 20 3.51 -12.85 3.18
CA GLN A 20 2.69 -13.27 2.04
C GLN A 20 2.97 -12.39 0.81
N VAL A 21 3.00 -11.07 0.98
CA VAL A 21 3.30 -10.13 -0.11
C VAL A 21 4.70 -10.39 -0.66
N LYS A 22 5.71 -10.56 0.20
CA LYS A 22 7.09 -10.88 -0.23
C LYS A 22 7.14 -12.16 -1.06
N ALA A 23 6.46 -13.21 -0.64
CA ALA A 23 6.40 -14.47 -1.40
C ALA A 23 5.75 -14.29 -2.78
N LEU A 24 4.70 -13.47 -2.87
CA LEU A 24 4.00 -13.18 -4.13
C LEU A 24 4.87 -12.37 -5.11
N ILE A 25 5.66 -11.41 -4.61
CA ILE A 25 6.49 -10.54 -5.46
C ILE A 25 7.91 -11.05 -5.69
N ALA A 26 8.34 -12.10 -4.98
CA ALA A 26 9.67 -12.69 -5.16
C ALA A 26 10.00 -13.05 -6.62
N PRO A 27 9.08 -13.63 -7.43
CA PRO A 27 9.36 -13.91 -8.84
C PRO A 27 9.57 -12.66 -9.70
N LEU A 28 9.08 -11.51 -9.25
CA LEU A 28 9.23 -10.22 -9.95
C LEU A 28 10.53 -9.50 -9.55
N GLY A 29 11.26 -10.00 -8.56
CA GLY A 29 12.48 -9.38 -8.04
C GLY A 29 12.24 -8.01 -7.39
N LEU A 30 11.03 -7.75 -6.90
CA LEU A 30 10.64 -6.47 -6.28
C LEU A 30 10.71 -6.52 -4.77
N SER A 31 11.09 -5.40 -4.16
CA SER A 31 10.85 -5.16 -2.73
C SER A 31 9.38 -4.73 -2.48
N PRO A 32 8.87 -4.90 -1.25
CA PRO A 32 7.56 -4.37 -0.87
C PRO A 32 7.43 -2.85 -1.09
N GLU A 33 8.47 -2.08 -0.81
CA GLU A 33 8.51 -0.63 -1.00
C GLU A 33 8.42 -0.26 -2.49
N GLU A 34 9.17 -0.96 -3.35
CA GLU A 34 9.09 -0.77 -4.80
C GLU A 34 7.70 -1.11 -5.35
N LEU A 35 7.05 -2.15 -4.80
CA LEU A 35 5.67 -2.49 -5.13
C LEU A 35 4.71 -1.34 -4.77
N VAL A 36 4.85 -0.76 -3.58
CA VAL A 36 4.02 0.37 -3.14
C VAL A 36 4.20 1.58 -4.04
N VAL A 37 5.45 1.93 -4.38
CA VAL A 37 5.73 3.04 -5.30
C VAL A 37 5.07 2.81 -6.65
N ARG A 38 5.25 1.63 -7.25
CA ARG A 38 4.61 1.29 -8.54
C ARG A 38 3.10 1.31 -8.47
N PHE A 39 2.52 0.89 -7.34
CA PHE A 39 1.09 0.98 -7.12
C PHE A 39 0.61 2.45 -7.09
N MET A 40 1.34 3.33 -6.41
CA MET A 40 1.03 4.77 -6.39
C MET A 40 1.17 5.39 -7.78
N GLU A 41 2.21 5.03 -8.53
CA GLU A 41 2.40 5.45 -9.92
C GLU A 41 1.25 4.98 -10.82
N TYR A 42 0.83 3.72 -10.67
CA TYR A 42 -0.34 3.17 -11.37
C TYR A 42 -1.63 3.93 -11.05
N CYS A 43 -1.81 4.35 -9.79
CA CYS A 43 -2.97 5.15 -9.39
C CYS A 43 -2.91 6.59 -9.90
N ALA A 44 -1.70 7.16 -10.02
CA ALA A 44 -1.48 8.54 -10.45
C ALA A 44 -1.40 8.69 -11.98
N ASN A 45 -1.15 7.61 -12.72
CA ASN A 45 -1.06 7.66 -14.18
C ASN A 45 -2.45 7.93 -14.79
N PRO A 46 -2.64 9.03 -15.56
CA PRO A 46 -3.91 9.38 -16.18
C PRO A 46 -4.49 8.30 -17.11
N GLU A 47 -3.63 7.51 -17.76
CA GLU A 47 -4.06 6.45 -18.68
C GLU A 47 -4.68 5.26 -17.95
N THR A 48 -4.23 4.99 -16.73
CA THR A 48 -4.70 3.86 -15.91
C THR A 48 -5.62 4.30 -14.77
N GLN A 49 -5.79 5.60 -14.54
CA GLN A 49 -6.54 6.14 -13.40
C GLN A 49 -7.98 5.62 -13.32
N GLY A 50 -8.67 5.48 -14.45
CA GLY A 50 -10.04 4.96 -14.48
C GLY A 50 -10.15 3.51 -13.98
N GLU A 51 -9.23 2.65 -14.42
CA GLU A 51 -9.13 1.27 -13.96
C GLU A 51 -8.68 1.19 -12.50
N ALA A 52 -7.68 1.99 -12.12
CA ALA A 52 -7.21 2.09 -10.75
C ALA A 52 -8.35 2.46 -9.79
N MET A 53 -9.16 3.46 -10.13
CA MET A 53 -10.32 3.87 -9.35
C MET A 53 -11.38 2.75 -9.25
N ALA A 54 -11.65 2.03 -10.34
CA ALA A 54 -12.60 0.92 -10.33
C ALA A 54 -12.13 -0.21 -9.40
N ASN A 55 -10.85 -0.59 -9.48
CA ASN A 55 -10.24 -1.61 -8.63
C ASN A 55 -10.25 -1.18 -7.15
N LEU A 56 -9.86 0.06 -6.84
CA LEU A 56 -9.90 0.60 -5.47
C LEU A 56 -11.30 0.54 -4.85
N ARG A 57 -12.34 0.92 -5.61
CA ARG A 57 -13.74 0.84 -5.14
C ARG A 57 -14.18 -0.59 -4.88
N ARG A 58 -13.79 -1.51 -5.76
CA ARG A 58 -14.08 -2.94 -5.61
C ARG A 58 -13.40 -3.49 -4.35
N TRP A 59 -12.11 -3.27 -4.18
CA TRP A 59 -11.36 -3.74 -3.02
C TRP A 59 -11.85 -3.11 -1.71
N GLN A 60 -12.30 -1.85 -1.72
CA GLN A 60 -12.93 -1.22 -0.56
C GLN A 60 -14.18 -1.98 -0.08
N GLY A 61 -14.93 -2.60 -0.99
CA GLY A 61 -16.08 -3.45 -0.65
C GLY A 61 -15.69 -4.87 -0.19
N GLU A 62 -14.53 -5.37 -0.62
CA GLU A 62 -14.01 -6.70 -0.29
C GLU A 62 -13.21 -6.71 1.03
N ILE A 63 -12.53 -5.61 1.34
CA ILE A 63 -11.77 -5.42 2.58
C ILE A 63 -12.77 -5.18 3.71
N LYS A 64 -12.88 -6.14 4.64
CA LYS A 64 -13.54 -5.90 5.93
C LYS A 64 -12.76 -4.79 6.65
N PRO A 65 -13.42 -3.76 7.23
CA PRO A 65 -12.71 -2.72 7.96
C PRO A 65 -11.84 -3.38 9.03
N VAL A 66 -10.53 -3.10 9.00
CA VAL A 66 -9.64 -3.40 10.12
C VAL A 66 -10.31 -2.79 11.34
N GLN A 67 -10.75 -3.64 12.27
CA GLN A 67 -11.31 -3.20 13.53
C GLN A 67 -10.30 -2.23 14.13
N LYS A 68 -10.70 -0.98 14.33
CA LYS A 68 -9.86 0.04 14.97
C LYS A 68 -9.19 -0.63 16.16
N LEU A 69 -7.86 -0.75 16.13
CA LEU A 69 -7.08 -1.11 17.31
C LEU A 69 -7.57 -0.18 18.41
N GLN A 70 -8.30 -0.75 19.37
CA GLN A 70 -8.79 0.00 20.51
C GLN A 70 -7.56 0.62 21.16
N LYS A 71 -7.60 1.93 21.40
CA LYS A 71 -6.64 2.59 22.27
C LYS A 71 -6.85 2.03 23.67
N ASP A 72 -6.21 0.92 23.98
CA ASP A 72 -5.95 0.56 25.37
C ASP A 72 -4.92 1.55 25.90
N GLY A 73 -5.39 2.46 26.75
CA GLY A 73 -4.52 3.36 27.51
C GLY A 73 -4.98 4.81 27.51
N GLN A 74 -6.12 5.09 28.15
CA GLN A 74 -6.21 6.27 29.00
C GLN A 74 -6.80 5.86 30.36
N GLN A 75 -6.10 6.37 31.37
CA GLN A 75 -6.08 6.01 32.79
C GLN A 75 -7.42 6.16 33.51
#